data_AF-B9WG55-F1
#
_entry.id   AF-B9WG55-F1
#
_cell.length_a   1.000
_cell.length_b   1.000
_cell.length_c   1.000
_cell.angle_alpha   90.00
_cell.angle_beta   90.00
_cell.angle_gamma   90.00
#
_symmetry.space_group_name_H-M   'P 1'
#
loop_
_entity.id
_entity.type
_entity.pdbx_description
1 polymer ?
#
loop_
_entity_poly.entity_id
_entity_poly.type
_entity_poly.pdbx_seq_one_letter_code
_entity_poly.pdbx_strand_id
1 'polypeptide(L)'
;MSSTQFPTLTLEEFKTAIKDVSQFELESKKNQQKHFIFKLIDTNNELWQEINNIKQLQDSTSFENQENLILYQETLWENKHSLLEQIARIESINDELIRRNLISEQDKSQDESKLMDDINKKDIENETPQKDVTEENTNSLAERDGDGDGDGDAEGVYL
;
A
#
# COMPACT_ATOMS: atom_id res chain seq x y z
N MET A 1 -0.01 14.66 -30.07
CA MET A 1 1.22 14.39 -29.29
C MET A 1 1.35 12.88 -29.24
N SER A 2 2.25 12.27 -30.03
CA SER A 2 2.46 10.82 -29.96
C SER A 2 3.17 10.51 -28.64
N SER A 3 2.48 9.85 -27.72
CA SER A 3 3.12 9.22 -26.57
C SER A 3 4.13 8.21 -27.12
N THR A 4 5.41 8.52 -27.02
CA THR A 4 6.48 7.55 -27.24
C THR A 4 6.48 6.56 -26.07
N GLN A 5 5.46 5.71 -26.03
CA GLN A 5 5.56 4.43 -25.35
C GLN A 5 6.59 3.63 -26.15
N PHE A 6 7.80 3.53 -25.61
CA PHE A 6 8.72 2.49 -26.06
C PHE A 6 7.97 1.16 -25.92
N PRO A 7 7.89 0.33 -26.96
CA PRO A 7 7.16 -0.93 -26.86
C PRO A 7 7.83 -1.76 -25.76
N THR A 8 7.14 -1.88 -24.64
CA THR A 8 7.46 -2.86 -23.61
C THR A 8 7.14 -4.23 -24.19
N LEU A 9 8.10 -5.15 -24.15
CA LEU A 9 7.87 -6.53 -24.56
C LEU A 9 6.65 -7.07 -23.81
N THR A 10 5.72 -7.70 -24.49
CA THR A 10 4.67 -8.47 -23.81
C THR A 10 5.28 -9.51 -22.87
N LEU A 11 4.53 -10.00 -21.89
CA LEU A 11 5.03 -11.02 -20.96
C LEU A 11 5.54 -12.27 -21.70
N GLU A 12 4.90 -12.67 -22.80
CA GLU A 12 5.31 -13.83 -23.61
C GLU A 12 6.58 -13.57 -24.43
N GLU A 13 6.73 -12.37 -24.99
CA GLU A 13 7.98 -11.96 -25.64
C GLU A 13 9.12 -11.88 -24.62
N PHE A 14 8.83 -11.41 -23.40
CA PHE A 14 9.79 -11.39 -22.30
C PHE A 14 10.23 -12.80 -21.91
N LYS A 15 9.29 -13.73 -21.69
CA LYS A 15 9.58 -15.15 -21.40
C LYS A 15 10.43 -15.80 -22.49
N THR A 16 10.20 -15.43 -23.74
CA THR A 16 11.00 -15.92 -24.87
C THR A 16 12.41 -15.33 -24.82
N ALA A 17 12.52 -14.02 -24.62
CA ALA A 17 13.81 -13.32 -24.60
C ALA A 17 14.74 -13.79 -23.47
N ILE A 18 14.21 -14.12 -22.29
CA ILE A 18 15.05 -14.52 -21.15
C ILE A 18 15.68 -15.91 -21.28
N LYS A 19 15.22 -16.77 -22.22
CA LYS A 19 15.75 -18.13 -22.40
C LYS A 19 17.22 -18.17 -22.83
N ASP A 20 17.67 -17.16 -23.56
CA ASP A 20 19.02 -17.10 -24.12
C ASP A 20 19.96 -16.16 -23.35
N VAL A 21 19.46 -15.56 -22.26
CA VAL A 21 20.17 -14.58 -21.43
C VAL A 21 20.97 -15.29 -20.35
N SER A 22 22.14 -14.74 -19.95
CA SER A 22 22.98 -15.34 -18.91
C SER A 22 22.35 -15.25 -17.50
N GLN A 23 22.78 -16.11 -16.57
CA GLN A 23 22.30 -16.05 -15.17
C GLN A 23 22.54 -14.67 -14.53
N PHE A 24 23.70 -14.07 -14.78
CA PHE A 24 24.04 -12.75 -14.26
C PHE A 24 23.06 -11.68 -14.77
N GLU A 25 22.74 -11.71 -16.06
CA GLU A 25 21.78 -10.78 -16.65
C GLU A 25 20.35 -11.03 -16.17
N LEU A 26 19.95 -12.29 -15.95
CA LEU A 26 18.66 -12.61 -15.33
C LEU A 26 18.54 -11.97 -13.95
N GLU A 27 19.55 -12.15 -13.10
CA GLU A 27 19.55 -11.56 -11.76
C GLU A 27 19.60 -10.02 -11.81
N SER A 28 20.35 -9.45 -12.74
CA SER A 28 20.37 -8.00 -12.97
C SER A 28 18.99 -7.47 -13.37
N LYS A 29 18.30 -8.14 -14.31
CA LYS A 29 16.94 -7.79 -14.74
C LYS A 29 15.92 -7.93 -13.61
N LYS A 30 16.04 -8.99 -12.79
CA LYS A 30 15.19 -9.19 -11.61
C LYS A 30 15.33 -8.02 -10.63
N ASN A 31 16.56 -7.60 -10.34
CA ASN A 31 16.81 -6.45 -9.48
C ASN A 31 16.31 -5.12 -10.07
N GLN A 32 16.41 -4.94 -11.39
CA GLN A 32 15.80 -3.79 -12.07
C GLN A 32 14.27 -3.77 -11.92
N GLN A 33 13.61 -4.92 -12.08
CA GLN A 33 12.15 -5.04 -11.89
C GLN A 33 11.75 -4.73 -10.46
N LYS A 34 12.48 -5.25 -9.45
CA LYS A 34 12.26 -4.90 -8.03
C LYS A 34 12.37 -3.39 -7.79
N HIS A 35 13.38 -2.76 -8.38
CA HIS A 35 13.55 -1.30 -8.29
C HIS A 35 12.39 -0.53 -8.92
N PHE A 36 11.90 -0.96 -10.09
CA PHE A 36 10.73 -0.34 -10.72
C PHE A 36 9.46 -0.50 -9.88
N ILE A 37 9.24 -1.69 -9.31
CA ILE A 37 8.12 -1.95 -8.40
C ILE A 37 8.15 -0.95 -7.24
N PHE A 38 9.29 -0.81 -6.54
CA PHE A 38 9.36 0.09 -5.40
C PHE A 38 9.19 1.55 -5.77
N LYS A 39 9.69 1.98 -6.94
CA LYS A 39 9.42 3.33 -7.44
C LYS A 39 7.94 3.57 -7.72
N LEU A 40 7.24 2.61 -8.33
CA LEU A 40 5.80 2.72 -8.58
C LEU A 40 5.02 2.81 -7.28
N ILE A 41 5.41 2.06 -6.24
CA ILE A 41 4.80 2.16 -4.92
C ILE A 41 5.05 3.53 -4.30
N ASP A 42 6.29 4.03 -4.34
CA ASP A 42 6.61 5.35 -3.82
C ASP A 42 5.80 6.45 -4.55
N THR A 43 5.63 6.36 -5.88
CA THR A 43 4.77 7.27 -6.65
C THR A 43 3.29 7.12 -6.30
N ASN A 44 2.78 5.89 -6.13
CA ASN A 44 1.39 5.67 -5.71
C ASN A 44 1.11 6.27 -4.33
N ASN A 45 2.06 6.14 -3.41
CA ASN A 45 1.98 6.73 -2.08
C ASN A 45 1.89 8.27 -2.14
N GLU A 46 2.70 8.91 -2.99
CA GLU A 46 2.62 10.35 -3.24
C GLU A 46 1.25 10.75 -3.81
N LEU A 47 0.75 10.02 -4.82
CA LEU A 47 -0.58 10.28 -5.39
C LEU A 47 -1.70 10.11 -4.37
N TRP A 48 -1.62 9.11 -3.50
CA TRP A 48 -2.58 8.92 -2.42
C TRP A 48 -2.58 10.09 -1.42
N GLN A 49 -1.40 10.63 -1.09
CA GLN A 49 -1.30 11.82 -0.26
C GLN A 49 -1.93 13.04 -0.95
N GLU A 50 -1.69 13.25 -2.23
CA GLU A 50 -2.30 14.36 -2.98
C GLU A 50 -3.83 14.24 -3.06
N ILE A 51 -4.35 13.04 -3.29
CA ILE A 51 -5.80 12.77 -3.26
C ILE A 51 -6.37 13.11 -1.88
N ASN A 52 -5.70 12.72 -0.80
CA ASN A 52 -6.15 13.00 0.56
C ASN A 52 -6.10 14.51 0.88
N ASN A 53 -5.07 15.20 0.42
CA ASN A 53 -4.94 16.65 0.56
C ASN A 53 -6.10 17.37 -0.13
N ILE A 54 -6.39 17.04 -1.39
CA ILE A 54 -7.51 17.64 -2.15
C ILE A 54 -8.84 17.40 -1.44
N LYS A 55 -9.08 16.19 -0.92
CA LYS A 55 -10.33 15.86 -0.21
C LYS A 55 -10.53 16.65 1.08
N GLN A 56 -9.45 17.14 1.70
CA GLN A 56 -9.50 17.94 2.91
C GLN A 56 -9.66 19.45 2.64
N LEU A 57 -9.52 19.89 1.38
CA LEU A 57 -9.71 21.29 1.01
C LEU A 57 -11.18 21.71 1.13
N GLN A 58 -11.40 22.93 1.62
CA GLN A 58 -12.75 23.51 1.78
C GLN A 58 -13.46 23.71 0.42
N ASP A 59 -12.69 23.90 -0.66
CA ASP A 59 -13.12 24.01 -2.04
C ASP A 59 -12.81 22.75 -2.87
N SER A 60 -12.78 21.57 -2.23
CA SER A 60 -12.56 20.27 -2.88
C SER A 60 -13.51 19.95 -4.04
N THR A 61 -14.65 20.65 -4.13
CA THR A 61 -15.63 20.54 -5.22
C THR A 61 -15.39 21.52 -6.38
N SER A 62 -14.31 22.32 -6.33
CA SER A 62 -13.84 23.11 -7.46
C SER A 62 -13.60 22.21 -8.68
N PHE A 63 -13.91 22.71 -9.87
CA PHE A 63 -13.72 22.01 -11.13
C PHE A 63 -12.27 21.49 -11.29
N GLU A 64 -11.28 22.33 -10.95
CA GLU A 64 -9.86 21.97 -11.03
C GLU A 64 -9.49 20.82 -10.07
N ASN A 65 -10.01 20.86 -8.85
CA ASN A 65 -9.79 19.80 -7.86
C ASN A 65 -10.43 18.47 -8.30
N GLN A 66 -11.60 18.53 -8.92
CA GLN A 66 -12.27 17.33 -9.47
C GLN A 66 -11.50 16.73 -10.65
N GLU A 67 -10.99 17.56 -11.56
CA GLU A 67 -10.17 17.11 -12.69
C GLU A 67 -8.86 16.46 -12.21
N ASN A 68 -8.19 17.07 -11.22
CA ASN A 68 -6.97 16.51 -10.62
C ASN A 68 -7.25 15.16 -9.93
N LEU A 69 -8.36 15.03 -9.20
CA LEU A 69 -8.75 13.77 -8.57
C LEU A 69 -8.95 12.65 -9.59
N ILE A 70 -9.61 12.95 -10.72
CA ILE A 70 -9.81 11.97 -11.80
C ILE A 70 -8.44 11.56 -12.38
N LEU A 71 -7.58 12.52 -12.70
CA LEU A 71 -6.26 12.25 -13.26
C LEU A 71 -5.40 11.38 -12.34
N TYR A 72 -5.38 11.67 -11.03
CA TYR A 72 -4.62 10.88 -10.07
C TYR A 72 -5.17 9.47 -9.92
N GLN A 73 -6.49 9.30 -9.94
CA GLN A 73 -7.13 7.98 -9.90
C GLN A 73 -6.83 7.15 -11.14
N GLU A 74 -6.86 7.75 -12.33
CA GLU A 74 -6.47 7.10 -13.59
C GLU A 74 -5.00 6.67 -13.53
N THR A 75 -4.11 7.55 -13.06
CA THR A 75 -2.68 7.26 -12.92
C THR A 75 -2.42 6.10 -11.95
N LEU A 76 -3.11 6.07 -10.80
CA LEU A 76 -3.04 4.95 -9.85
C LEU A 76 -3.48 3.63 -10.50
N TRP A 77 -4.53 3.66 -11.31
CA TRP A 77 -5.01 2.49 -12.03
C TRP A 77 -4.00 1.97 -13.06
N GLU A 78 -3.37 2.87 -13.82
CA GLU A 78 -2.30 2.52 -14.76
C GLU A 78 -1.08 1.93 -14.05
N ASN A 79 -0.68 2.54 -12.93
CA ASN A 79 0.44 2.07 -12.12
C ASN A 79 0.18 0.67 -11.55
N LYS A 80 -1.08 0.37 -11.16
CA LYS A 80 -1.46 -0.98 -10.72
C LYS A 80 -1.23 -2.03 -11.81
N HIS A 81 -1.58 -1.73 -13.06
CA HIS A 81 -1.31 -2.65 -14.17
C HIS A 81 0.19 -2.85 -14.37
N SER A 82 0.96 -1.76 -14.35
CA SER A 82 2.43 -1.80 -14.46
C SER A 82 3.07 -2.63 -13.33
N LEU A 83 2.60 -2.48 -12.09
CA LEU A 83 3.06 -3.28 -10.94
C LEU A 83 2.86 -4.78 -11.17
N LEU A 84 1.65 -5.18 -11.55
CA LEU A 84 1.34 -6.59 -11.83
C LEU A 84 2.23 -7.15 -12.95
N GLU A 85 2.51 -6.36 -13.98
CA GLU A 85 3.40 -6.76 -15.06
C GLU A 85 4.84 -6.97 -14.58
N GLN A 86 5.38 -6.07 -13.74
CA GLN A 86 6.73 -6.24 -13.19
C GLN A 86 6.84 -7.45 -12.28
N ILE A 87 5.82 -7.72 -11.46
CA ILE A 87 5.76 -8.92 -10.59
C ILE A 87 5.79 -10.18 -11.46
N ALA A 88 4.93 -10.27 -12.48
CA ALA A 88 4.87 -11.41 -13.39
C ALA A 88 6.19 -11.65 -14.15
N ARG A 89 6.94 -10.59 -14.44
CA ARG A 89 8.29 -10.69 -15.04
C ARG A 89 9.30 -11.27 -14.06
N ILE A 90 9.23 -10.93 -12.77
CA ILE A 90 10.08 -11.53 -11.73
C ILE A 90 9.77 -13.03 -11.59
N GLU A 91 8.49 -13.39 -11.51
CA GLU A 91 8.04 -14.79 -11.48
C GLU A 91 8.58 -15.56 -12.70
N SER A 92 8.49 -14.97 -13.90
CA SER A 92 9.03 -15.58 -15.12
C SER A 92 10.55 -15.76 -15.10
N ILE A 93 11.30 -14.84 -14.46
CA ILE A 93 12.75 -15.02 -14.25
C ILE A 93 13.00 -16.19 -13.28
N ASN A 94 12.25 -16.27 -12.18
CA ASN A 94 12.40 -17.35 -11.22
C ASN A 94 12.08 -18.72 -11.86
N ASP A 95 11.01 -18.82 -12.64
CA ASP A 95 10.67 -20.01 -13.42
C ASP A 95 11.82 -20.44 -14.35
N GLU A 96 12.47 -19.48 -15.01
CA GLU A 96 13.61 -19.76 -15.88
C GLU A 96 14.85 -20.22 -15.09
N LEU A 97 15.09 -19.66 -13.89
CA LEU A 97 16.17 -20.10 -13.00
C LEU A 97 15.92 -21.52 -12.47
N ILE A 98 14.68 -21.87 -12.13
CA ILE A 98 14.26 -23.24 -11.77
C ILE A 98 14.51 -24.19 -12.94
N ARG A 99 14.07 -23.82 -14.15
CA ARG A 99 14.23 -24.63 -15.36
C ARG A 99 15.70 -24.94 -15.66
N ARG A 100 16.60 -24.03 -15.30
CA ARG A 100 18.06 -24.19 -15.45
C ARG A 100 18.73 -24.94 -14.28
N ASN A 101 17.96 -25.36 -13.27
CA ASN A 101 18.45 -25.96 -12.03
C ASN A 101 19.42 -25.06 -11.26
N LEU A 102 19.21 -23.73 -11.32
CA LEU A 102 20.05 -22.74 -10.63
C LEU A 102 19.52 -22.39 -9.24
N ILE A 103 18.21 -22.53 -9.04
CA ILE A 103 17.52 -22.37 -7.75
C ILE A 103 16.51 -23.51 -7.57
N SER A 104 16.03 -23.69 -6.34
CA SER A 104 14.96 -24.65 -6.01
C SER A 104 13.59 -23.99 -5.95
N GLU A 105 12.51 -24.78 -6.04
CA GLU A 105 11.12 -24.28 -5.92
C GLU A 105 10.88 -23.58 -4.56
N GLN A 106 11.61 -24.03 -3.53
CA GLN A 106 11.61 -23.41 -2.22
C GLN A 106 12.23 -22.01 -2.25
N ASP A 107 13.38 -21.85 -2.93
CA ASP A 107 14.04 -20.54 -3.07
C ASP A 107 13.14 -19.55 -3.84
N LYS A 108 12.49 -20.03 -4.91
CA LYS A 108 11.49 -19.25 -5.67
C LYS A 108 10.37 -18.76 -4.75
N SER A 109 9.73 -19.69 -4.03
CA SER A 109 8.62 -19.38 -3.14
C SER A 109 9.02 -18.37 -2.06
N GLN A 110 10.23 -18.48 -1.52
CA GLN A 110 10.77 -17.55 -0.53
C GLN A 110 11.03 -16.16 -1.12
N ASP A 111 11.63 -16.06 -2.31
CA ASP A 111 11.90 -14.77 -2.97
C ASP A 111 10.60 -14.04 -3.34
N GLU A 112 9.61 -14.76 -3.87
CA GLU A 112 8.30 -14.20 -4.24
C GLU A 112 7.50 -13.78 -3.02
N SER A 113 7.47 -14.61 -1.97
CA SER A 113 6.78 -14.25 -0.71
C SER A 113 7.43 -13.02 -0.07
N LYS A 114 8.76 -12.98 -0.01
CA LYS A 114 9.50 -11.82 0.51
C LYS A 114 9.22 -10.55 -0.30
N LEU A 115 9.15 -10.64 -1.64
CA LEU A 115 8.80 -9.52 -2.48
C LEU A 115 7.40 -8.98 -2.14
N MET A 116 6.41 -9.86 -2.00
CA MET A 116 5.05 -9.45 -1.64
C MET A 116 4.99 -8.83 -0.25
N ASP A 117 5.72 -9.36 0.73
CA ASP A 117 5.84 -8.77 2.06
C ASP A 117 6.46 -7.36 2.01
N ASP A 118 7.55 -7.20 1.24
CA ASP A 118 8.23 -5.91 1.07
C ASP A 118 7.33 -4.88 0.34
N ILE A 119 6.52 -5.32 -0.63
CA ILE A 119 5.51 -4.49 -1.31
C ILE A 119 4.45 -4.04 -0.30
N ASN A 120 3.83 -4.99 0.41
CA ASN A 120 2.74 -4.71 1.35
C ASN A 120 3.19 -3.77 2.48
N LYS A 121 4.45 -3.89 2.93
CA LYS A 121 5.02 -3.02 3.95
C LYS A 121 5.25 -1.58 3.48
N LYS A 122 5.52 -1.37 2.19
CA LYS A 122 5.78 -0.03 1.62
C LYS A 122 4.53 0.67 1.14
N ASP A 123 3.48 -0.08 0.83
CA ASP A 123 2.24 0.45 0.29
C ASP A 123 1.37 1.04 1.42
N ILE A 124 1.21 2.36 1.42
CA ILE A 124 0.50 3.12 2.46
C ILE A 124 -1.01 2.87 2.41
N GLU A 125 -1.55 2.41 1.28
CA GLU A 125 -2.96 1.99 1.20
C GLU A 125 -3.26 0.86 2.21
N ASN A 126 -2.27 -0.02 2.48
CA ASN A 126 -2.39 -1.08 3.47
C ASN A 126 -2.18 -0.62 4.92
N GLU A 127 -1.62 0.57 5.15
CA GLU A 127 -1.39 1.17 6.47
C GLU A 127 -2.55 2.05 6.97
N THR A 128 -3.67 2.13 6.27
CA THR A 128 -4.89 2.78 6.78
C THR A 128 -5.90 1.77 7.34
N PRO A 129 -5.69 1.21 8.55
CA PRO A 129 -6.83 0.81 9.35
C PRO A 129 -7.54 2.09 9.80
N GLN A 130 -8.85 2.17 9.56
CA GLN A 130 -9.76 3.00 10.34
C GLN A 130 -9.38 2.92 11.82
N LYS A 131 -8.74 3.96 12.35
CA LYS A 131 -8.95 4.32 13.74
C LYS A 131 -10.07 5.33 13.72
N ASP A 132 -11.29 4.80 13.78
CA ASP A 132 -12.43 5.54 14.28
C ASP A 132 -12.00 6.22 15.57
N VAL A 133 -12.08 7.55 15.54
CA VAL A 133 -12.11 8.40 16.71
C VAL A 133 -13.32 7.96 17.52
N THR A 134 -13.10 7.13 18.54
CA THR A 134 -14.09 7.02 19.61
C THR A 134 -13.70 8.04 20.67
N GLU A 135 -14.55 9.05 20.73
CA GLU A 135 -14.55 10.20 21.62
C GLU A 135 -14.29 9.81 23.08
N GLU A 136 -13.60 10.72 23.77
CA GLU A 136 -13.67 10.86 25.22
C GLU A 136 -15.14 10.85 25.67
N ASN A 137 -15.52 9.88 26.50
CA ASN A 137 -16.69 10.04 27.35
C ASN A 137 -16.22 10.06 28.81
N THR A 138 -16.06 11.28 29.30
CA THR A 138 -15.99 11.64 30.70
C THR A 138 -17.29 11.21 31.39
N ASN A 139 -17.24 10.18 32.24
CA ASN A 139 -18.12 10.06 33.40
C ASN A 139 -17.66 8.94 34.32
N SER A 140 -16.75 9.26 35.24
CA SER A 140 -16.54 8.49 36.46
C SER A 140 -17.15 9.26 37.62
N LEU A 141 -18.44 9.04 37.91
CA LEU A 141 -19.03 9.37 39.20
C LEU A 141 -20.36 8.64 39.42
N ALA A 142 -20.43 7.95 40.55
CA ALA A 142 -21.56 7.27 41.20
C ALA A 142 -22.10 6.05 40.42
N GLU A 143 -22.22 4.86 41.02
CA GLU A 143 -22.95 4.62 42.26
C GLU A 143 -22.18 3.74 43.25
N ARG A 144 -22.20 4.19 44.49
CA ARG A 144 -21.63 3.55 45.68
C ARG A 144 -22.81 2.84 46.34
N ASP A 145 -22.84 1.51 46.24
CA ASP A 145 -23.81 0.70 46.97
C ASP A 145 -23.62 0.91 48.48
N GLY A 146 -24.74 1.14 49.13
CA GLY A 146 -24.84 1.52 50.53
C GLY A 146 -24.58 0.35 51.45
N ASP A 147 -23.77 0.62 52.48
CA ASP A 147 -23.83 -0.05 53.76
C ASP A 147 -24.02 1.02 54.83
N GLY A 148 -25.01 0.78 55.67
CA GLY A 148 -25.52 1.69 56.67
C GLY A 148 -24.64 1.85 57.90
N ASP A 149 -25.08 2.82 58.71
CA ASP A 149 -24.91 3.02 60.15
C ASP A 149 -24.34 4.41 60.47
N GLY A 150 -25.11 5.17 61.26
CA GLY A 150 -24.60 6.36 61.94
C GLY A 150 -25.62 7.46 62.17
N ASP A 151 -26.25 7.41 63.34
CA ASP A 151 -26.98 8.51 63.99
C ASP A 151 -26.20 9.85 63.96
N GLY A 152 -26.93 10.97 63.91
CA GLY A 152 -26.36 12.27 64.29
C GLY A 152 -27.08 13.49 63.74
N ASP A 153 -27.83 14.15 64.61
CA ASP A 153 -28.46 15.46 64.45
C ASP A 153 -27.52 16.55 63.90
N ALA A 154 -28.07 17.48 63.10
CA ALA A 154 -28.09 18.91 63.44
C ALA A 154 -28.34 19.81 62.21
N GLU A 155 -29.14 20.84 62.49
CA GLU A 155 -29.56 21.96 61.67
C GLU A 155 -28.41 22.79 61.04
N GLY A 156 -28.72 23.54 59.97
CA GLY A 156 -27.85 24.64 59.55
C GLY A 156 -28.14 25.22 58.17
N VAL A 157 -29.15 26.08 58.08
CA VAL A 157 -29.33 27.04 56.98
C VAL A 157 -28.22 28.09 57.04
N TYR A 158 -27.55 28.38 55.93
CA TYR A 158 -26.95 29.70 55.71
C TYR A 158 -27.18 30.17 54.27
N LEU A 159 -27.65 31.42 54.19
CA LEU A 159 -27.83 32.25 53.00
C LEU A 159 -26.50 32.56 52.31
#